data_AF-A0A1P8UJQ7-F1
#
_entry.id   AF-A0A1P8UJQ7-F1
#
_cell.length_a   1.000
_cell.length_b   1.000
_cell.length_c   1.000
_cell.angle_alpha   90.00
_cell.angle_beta   90.00
_cell.angle_gamma   90.00
#
_symmetry.space_group_name_H-M   'P 1'
#
loop_
_entity.id
_entity.type
_entity.pdbx_description
1 polymer ?
#
loop_
_entity_poly.entity_id
_entity_poly.type
_entity_poly.pdbx_seq_one_letter_code
_entity_poly.pdbx_strand_id
1 'polypeptide(L)' 'MYSIETLASFRQRLEALRIEHRDLDAAITALAANPAIDQLQLSRMKRRKLMLKDAIARLESELIPDLDA' A
#
# COMPACT_ATOMS: atom_id res chain seq x y z
N MET A 1 19.11 -15.06 9.99
CA MET A 1 19.25 -14.94 8.52
C MET A 1 17.96 -15.44 7.91
N TYR A 2 17.23 -14.59 7.18
CA TYR A 2 15.99 -15.01 6.53
C TYR A 2 16.32 -15.99 5.39
N SER A 3 15.47 -17.00 5.17
CA SER A 3 15.61 -17.84 3.98
C SER A 3 15.30 -17.04 2.72
N ILE A 4 15.96 -17.35 1.60
CA ILE A 4 15.73 -16.72 0.29
C ILE A 4 14.24 -16.79 -0.11
N GLU A 5 13.57 -17.89 0.22
CA GLU A 5 12.14 -18.08 0.01
C GLU A 5 11.29 -17.06 0.80
N THR A 6 11.70 -16.73 2.03
CA THR A 6 11.05 -15.73 2.88
C THR A 6 11.21 -14.31 2.31
N LEU A 7 12.41 -13.97 1.82
CA LEU A 7 12.67 -12.67 1.19
C LEU A 7 11.88 -12.48 -0.11
N ALA A 8 11.80 -13.53 -0.95
CA ALA A 8 11.00 -13.49 -2.17
C ALA A 8 9.51 -13.27 -1.87
N SER A 9 8.98 -13.94 -0.85
CA SER A 9 7.59 -13.77 -0.37
C SER A 9 7.33 -12.35 0.14
N PHE A 10 8.23 -11.77 0.93
CA PHE A 10 8.09 -10.39 1.40
C PHE A 10 8.12 -9.37 0.26
N ARG A 11 9.01 -9.56 -0.73
CA ARG A 11 9.05 -8.70 -1.93
C ARG A 11 7.77 -8.81 -2.76
N GLN A 12 7.24 -10.01 -2.95
CA GLN A 12 5.95 -10.21 -3.63
C GLN A 12 4.80 -9.52 -2.89
N ARG A 13 4.78 -9.62 -1.56
CA ARG A 13 3.76 -8.97 -0.74
C ARG A 13 3.87 -7.45 -0.76
N LEU A 14 5.09 -6.92 -0.74
CA LEU A 14 5.34 -5.48 -0.90
C LEU A 14 4.82 -4.97 -2.25
N GLU A 15 5.09 -5.70 -3.33
CA GLU A 15 4.62 -5.33 -4.67
C GLU A 15 3.09 -5.37 -4.75
N ALA A 16 2.46 -6.40 -4.20
CA ALA A 16 1.00 -6.50 -4.14
C ALA A 16 0.37 -5.31 -3.40
N LEU A 17 0.95 -4.91 -2.25
CA LEU A 17 0.48 -3.74 -1.50
C LEU A 17 0.67 -2.43 -2.27
N ARG A 18 1.77 -2.28 -3.01
CA ARG A 18 2.03 -1.10 -3.86
C ARG A 18 1.02 -1.01 -5.00
N ILE A 19 0.69 -2.13 -5.63
CA ILE A 19 -0.37 -2.21 -6.67
C ILE A 19 -1.72 -1.80 -6.06
N GLU A 20 -2.13 -2.41 -4.95
CA GLU A 20 -3.41 -2.07 -4.30
C GLU A 20 -3.47 -0.58 -3.90
N HIS A 21 -2.37 -0.03 -3.38
CA HIS A 21 -2.27 1.39 -3.04
C HIS A 21 -2.45 2.29 -4.27
N ARG A 22 -1.83 1.93 -5.41
CA ARG A 22 -1.94 2.69 -6.66
C ARG A 22 -3.36 2.63 -7.24
N ASP A 23 -3.97 1.45 -7.23
CA ASP A 23 -5.34 1.26 -7.70
C ASP A 23 -6.33 2.06 -6.86
N LEU A 24 -6.13 2.05 -5.53
CA LEU A 24 -6.96 2.82 -4.61
C LEU A 24 -6.80 4.33 -4.82
N ASP A 25 -5.60 4.81 -5.17
CA ASP A 25 -5.35 6.21 -5.49
C ASP A 25 -6.03 6.65 -6.80
N ALA A 26 -5.96 5.80 -7.83
CA ALA A 26 -6.67 6.01 -9.09
C ALA A 26 -8.19 6.06 -8.85
N ALA A 27 -8.71 5.14 -8.04
CA ALA A 27 -10.12 5.11 -7.68
C ALA A 27 -10.54 6.35 -6.86
N ILE A 28 -9.71 6.81 -5.91
CA ILE A 28 -9.96 8.05 -5.16
C ILE A 28 -10.00 9.26 -6.08
N THR A 29 -9.10 9.34 -7.07
CA THR A 29 -9.02 10.44 -8.03
C THR A 29 -10.24 10.46 -8.96
N ALA A 30 -10.58 9.28 -9.51
CA ALA A 30 -11.75 9.12 -10.37
C ALA A 30 -13.06 9.41 -9.62
N LEU A 31 -13.14 8.99 -8.35
CA LEU A 31 -14.23 9.36 -7.46
C LEU A 31 -14.18 10.88 -7.31
N ALA A 32 -13.17 11.48 -6.68
CA ALA A 32 -13.12 12.91 -6.36
C ALA A 32 -13.45 13.90 -7.52
N ALA A 33 -13.31 13.51 -8.78
CA ALA A 33 -13.75 14.28 -9.95
C ALA A 33 -15.29 14.47 -10.06
N ASN A 34 -16.11 13.70 -9.33
CA ASN A 34 -17.57 13.77 -9.40
C ASN A 34 -18.17 14.62 -8.26
N PRO A 35 -18.86 15.74 -8.54
CA PRO A 35 -19.40 16.63 -7.51
C PRO A 35 -20.54 16.04 -6.66
N ALA A 36 -21.18 14.95 -7.11
CA ALA A 36 -22.28 14.29 -6.39
C ALA A 36 -21.82 13.20 -5.39
N ILE A 37 -20.55 13.25 -4.96
CA ILE A 37 -19.95 12.15 -4.20
C ILE A 37 -20.37 12.08 -2.74
N ASP A 38 -20.50 10.82 -2.32
CA ASP A 38 -20.53 10.47 -0.92
C ASP A 38 -19.14 10.71 -0.27
N GLN A 39 -19.02 11.84 0.43
CA GLN A 39 -17.82 12.20 1.18
C GLN A 39 -17.42 11.14 2.21
N LEU A 40 -18.36 10.34 2.72
CA LEU A 40 -18.07 9.23 3.64
C LEU A 40 -17.31 8.12 2.91
N GLN A 41 -17.73 7.77 1.69
CA GLN A 41 -17.04 6.79 0.86
C GLN A 41 -15.62 7.26 0.53
N LEU A 42 -15.46 8.52 0.12
CA LEU A 42 -14.15 9.10 -0.16
C LEU A 42 -13.23 9.09 1.09
N SER A 43 -13.77 9.43 2.25
CA SER A 43 -13.05 9.41 3.53
C SER A 43 -12.60 7.99 3.91
N ARG A 44 -13.46 6.99 3.74
CA ARG A 44 -13.12 5.56 3.96
C ARG A 44 -12.00 5.10 3.04
N MET A 45 -12.04 5.45 1.76
CA MET A 45 -11.00 5.09 0.80
C MET A 45 -9.67 5.76 1.14
N LYS A 46 -9.66 7.06 1.49
CA LYS A 46 -8.46 7.76 1.95
C LYS A 46 -7.86 7.13 3.20
N ARG A 47 -8.68 6.72 4.16
CA ARG A 47 -8.21 6.01 5.36
C ARG A 47 -7.58 4.67 5.01
N ARG A 48 -8.19 3.90 4.11
CA ARG A 48 -7.62 2.63 3.62
C ARG A 48 -6.30 2.85 2.88
N LYS A 49 -6.19 3.92 2.08
CA LYS A 49 -4.94 4.31 1.41
C LYS A 49 -3.82 4.61 2.41
N LEU A 50 -4.14 5.32 3.50
CA LEU A 50 -3.18 5.58 4.57
C LEU A 50 -2.70 4.28 5.23
N MET A 51 -3.62 3.36 5.54
CA MET A 51 -3.27 2.05 6.11
C MET A 51 -2.36 1.22 5.19
N LEU A 52 -2.61 1.24 3.87
CA LEU A 52 -1.75 0.56 2.90
C LEU A 52 -0.36 1.19 2.85
N LYS A 53 -0.27 2.52 2.87
CA LYS A 53 1.01 3.25 2.93
C LYS A 53 1.80 2.88 4.19
N ASP A 54 1.15 2.84 5.34
CA ASP A 54 1.80 2.47 6.61
C ASP A 54 2.26 1.01 6.61
N ALA A 55 1.46 0.11 6.04
CA ALA A 55 1.84 -1.30 5.88
C ALA A 55 3.04 -1.49 4.93
N ILE A 56 3.08 -0.74 3.82
CA ILE A 56 4.22 -0.71 2.90
C ILE A 56 5.48 -0.24 3.64
N ALA A 57 5.40 0.91 4.33
CA ALA A 57 6.55 1.48 5.04
C ALA A 57 7.08 0.54 6.14
N ARG A 58 6.19 -0.17 6.84
CA ARG A 58 6.58 -1.19 7.82
C ARG A 58 7.27 -2.38 7.16
N LEU A 59 6.71 -2.93 6.08
CA LEU A 59 7.33 -4.04 5.34
C LEU A 59 8.67 -3.65 4.73
N GLU A 60 8.79 -2.43 4.20
CA GLU A 60 10.07 -1.88 3.72
C GLU A 60 11.07 -1.77 4.87
N SER A 61 10.65 -1.27 6.03
CA SER A 61 11.50 -1.16 7.21
C SER A 61 11.90 -2.52 7.82
N GLU A 62 11.13 -3.58 7.57
CA GLU A 62 11.49 -4.96 7.92
C GLU A 62 12.44 -5.59 6.88
N LEU A 63 12.44 -5.10 5.64
CA LEU A 63 13.34 -5.54 4.55
C LEU A 63 14.68 -4.78 4.48
N ILE A 64 14.68 -3.47 4.76
CA ILE A 64 15.87 -2.60 4.75
C ILE A 64 16.98 -3.07 5.72
N PRO A 65 16.71 -3.62 6.92
CA PRO A 65 17.74 -4.16 7.81
C PRO A 65 18.60 -5.24 7.15
N ASP A 66 18.08 -5.91 6.13
CA ASP A 66 18.75 -6.99 5.39
C ASP A 66 19.36 -6.50 4.05
N LEU A 67 19.10 -5.25 3.63
CA LEU A 67 19.63 -4.66 2.39
C LEU A 67 20.93 -3.86 2.61
N ASP A 68 21.19 -3.39 3.84
CA ASP A 68 22.39 -2.63 4.23
C ASP A 68 23.39 -3.43 5.09
N ALA A 69 23.29 -4.77 5.12
CA ALA A 69 24.18 -5.67 5.86
C ALA A 69 25.27 -6.33 4.99
#